data_AF-A0AAV4SF24-F1
#
_entry.id   AF-A0AAV4SF24-F1
#
_cell.length_a   1.000
_cell.length_b   1.000
_cell.length_c   1.000
_cell.angle_alpha   90.00
_cell.angle_beta   90.00
_cell.angle_gamma   90.00
#
_symmetry.space_group_name_H-M   'P 1'
#
loop_
_entity.id
_entity.type
_entity.pdbx_description
1 polymer ?
#
loop_
_entity_poly.entity_id
_entity_poly.type
_entity_poly.pdbx_seq_one_letter_code
_entity_poly.pdbx_strand_id
1 'polypeptide(L)'
;MLSIAGLNGDAWHLRKTNWCGEPTEQLSLDGVTIDDENVKHGENLIIMEGRLPVKGYLTFSIWLFPTFENISNSKRGSMDDLSFGIESLIQSFGDTLNNDINKSIKLGDVEISNESTVADLKNYILTLPSLSGISLPSIRYLRLQGLDNGRPSRIIRGLSNTLKKLKMQSDH
;
A
#
# COMPACT_ATOMS: atom_id res chain seq x y z
N MET A 1 -27.98 5.78 8.64
CA MET A 1 -27.82 4.59 7.78
C MET A 1 -26.96 3.55 8.48
N LEU A 2 -25.69 3.83 8.81
CA LEU A 2 -24.87 2.94 9.64
C LEU A 2 -25.52 2.64 11.01
N SER A 3 -26.20 3.63 11.60
CA SER A 3 -27.01 3.47 12.83
C SER A 3 -28.14 2.43 12.75
N ILE A 4 -28.70 2.19 11.55
CA ILE A 4 -29.74 1.17 11.33
C ILE A 4 -29.12 -0.23 11.37
N ALA A 5 -27.88 -0.36 10.90
CA ALA A 5 -27.07 -1.57 11.01
C ALA A 5 -26.35 -1.70 12.37
N GLY A 6 -26.53 -0.75 13.30
CA GLY A 6 -25.81 -0.72 14.58
C GLY A 6 -24.31 -0.40 14.46
N LEU A 7 -23.88 0.12 13.30
CA LEU A 7 -22.49 0.43 12.99
C LEU A 7 -22.21 1.92 13.24
N ASN A 8 -21.03 2.22 13.79
CA ASN A 8 -20.56 3.58 14.08
C ASN A 8 -19.11 3.76 13.60
N GLY A 9 -18.77 4.98 13.21
CA GLY A 9 -17.42 5.39 12.80
C GLY A 9 -17.15 5.29 11.30
N ASP A 10 -15.91 5.62 10.93
CA ASP A 10 -15.47 5.80 9.52
C ASP A 10 -14.86 4.52 8.91
N ALA A 11 -15.03 3.39 9.59
CA ALA A 11 -14.49 2.08 9.19
C ALA A 11 -15.45 1.30 8.28
N TRP A 12 -16.49 1.94 7.75
CA TRP A 12 -17.53 1.28 6.96
C TRP A 12 -17.83 2.10 5.71
N HIS A 13 -18.05 1.41 4.60
CA HIS A 13 -18.47 2.04 3.36
C HIS A 13 -19.58 1.26 2.66
N LEU A 14 -20.29 1.94 1.78
CA LEU A 14 -21.41 1.38 1.05
C LEU A 14 -20.98 1.07 -0.39
N ARG A 15 -21.48 -0.05 -0.92
CA ARG A 15 -21.39 -0.36 -2.35
C ARG A 15 -22.76 -0.73 -2.89
N LYS A 16 -23.03 -0.39 -4.15
CA LYS A 16 -24.14 -0.99 -4.89
C LYS A 16 -23.82 -2.46 -5.14
N THR A 17 -24.86 -3.28 -5.20
CA THR A 17 -24.72 -4.68 -5.63
C THR A 17 -25.36 -4.90 -6.98
N ASN A 18 -24.81 -5.79 -7.79
CA ASN A 18 -25.51 -6.30 -8.96
C ASN A 18 -26.70 -7.19 -8.53
N TRP A 19 -27.48 -7.69 -9.51
CA TRP A 19 -28.61 -8.59 -9.25
C TRP A 19 -28.22 -9.87 -8.48
N CYS A 20 -26.97 -10.30 -8.60
CA CYS A 20 -26.42 -11.48 -7.93
C CYS A 20 -25.87 -11.17 -6.53
N GLY A 21 -25.95 -9.92 -6.05
CA GLY A 21 -25.46 -9.51 -4.74
C GLY A 21 -23.95 -9.19 -4.70
N GLU A 22 -23.27 -9.15 -5.84
CA GLU A 22 -21.83 -8.83 -5.88
C GLU A 22 -21.61 -7.31 -5.88
N PRO A 23 -20.61 -6.81 -5.14
CA PRO A 23 -20.32 -5.39 -5.03
C PRO A 23 -19.84 -4.82 -6.37
N THR A 24 -20.47 -3.74 -6.85
CA THR A 24 -20.16 -3.09 -8.13
C THR A 24 -19.63 -1.68 -7.95
N GLU A 25 -20.52 -0.72 -7.69
CA GLU A 25 -20.18 0.70 -7.62
C GLU A 25 -19.94 1.11 -6.18
N GLN A 26 -18.83 1.80 -5.94
CA GLN A 26 -18.50 2.31 -4.62
C GLN A 26 -19.17 3.65 -4.38
N LEU A 27 -19.81 3.76 -3.22
CA LEU A 27 -20.53 4.93 -2.80
C LEU A 27 -19.68 5.77 -1.82
N SER A 28 -19.48 7.03 -2.18
CA SER A 28 -18.79 8.09 -1.44
C SER A 28 -19.80 8.82 -0.55
N LEU A 29 -19.84 8.45 0.72
CA LEU A 29 -20.70 9.08 1.73
C LEU A 29 -20.14 10.41 2.29
N ASP A 30 -19.14 11.02 1.65
CA ASP A 30 -18.50 12.28 2.07
C ASP A 30 -19.47 13.48 1.96
N GLY A 31 -20.42 13.58 2.89
CA GLY A 31 -21.37 14.69 3.01
C GLY A 31 -22.47 14.73 1.95
N VAL A 32 -22.60 13.68 1.14
CA VAL A 32 -23.53 13.58 0.01
C VAL A 32 -24.67 12.64 0.38
N THR A 33 -25.90 13.00 0.02
CA THR A 33 -27.07 12.15 0.32
C THR A 33 -27.14 10.97 -0.66
N ILE A 34 -27.75 9.85 -0.26
CA ILE A 34 -27.90 8.68 -1.15
C ILE A 34 -28.64 9.03 -2.45
N ASP A 35 -29.52 10.04 -2.39
CA ASP A 35 -30.25 10.56 -3.54
C ASP A 35 -29.31 11.23 -4.57
N ASP A 36 -28.22 11.84 -4.11
CA ASP A 36 -27.20 12.46 -4.95
C ASP A 36 -26.25 11.42 -5.59
N GLU A 37 -26.21 10.20 -5.07
CA GLU A 37 -25.36 9.10 -5.59
C GLU A 37 -26.04 8.23 -6.66
N ASN A 38 -27.10 8.73 -7.27
CA ASN A 38 -27.83 8.07 -8.35
C ASN A 38 -28.27 6.64 -7.95
N VAL A 39 -28.62 6.46 -6.67
CA VAL A 39 -29.21 5.22 -6.15
C VAL A 39 -30.70 5.26 -6.43
N LYS A 40 -31.22 4.28 -7.17
CA LYS A 40 -32.64 4.22 -7.53
C LYS A 40 -33.44 3.39 -6.54
N HIS A 41 -34.73 3.69 -6.44
CA HIS A 41 -35.65 2.89 -5.64
C HIS A 41 -35.67 1.43 -6.13
N GLY A 42 -35.37 0.48 -5.24
CA GLY A 42 -35.28 -0.95 -5.54
C GLY A 42 -33.86 -1.47 -5.80
N GLU A 43 -32.83 -0.62 -5.76
CA GLU A 43 -31.43 -1.06 -5.80
C GLU A 43 -30.98 -1.63 -4.44
N ASN A 44 -30.19 -2.71 -4.50
CA ASN A 44 -29.62 -3.35 -3.31
C ASN A 44 -28.24 -2.76 -2.99
N LEU A 45 -28.01 -2.51 -1.70
CA LEU A 45 -26.78 -1.92 -1.18
C LEU A 45 -26.15 -2.89 -0.16
N ILE A 46 -24.82 -2.98 -0.18
CA ILE A 46 -24.05 -3.74 0.79
C ILE A 46 -23.16 -2.81 1.60
N ILE A 47 -23.07 -3.07 2.90
CA ILE A 47 -22.12 -2.42 3.80
C ILE A 47 -20.88 -3.29 3.88
N MET A 48 -19.71 -2.71 3.65
CA MET A 48 -18.42 -3.39 3.78
C MET A 48 -17.54 -2.69 4.80
N GLU A 49 -16.75 -3.48 5.51
CA GLU A 49 -15.72 -2.97 6.42
C GLU A 49 -14.53 -2.39 5.62
N GLY A 50 -13.96 -1.30 6.12
CA GLY A 50 -12.83 -0.59 5.51
C GLY A 50 -13.15 0.88 5.25
N ARG A 51 -12.16 1.74 5.49
CA ARG A 51 -12.22 3.16 5.11
C ARG A 51 -11.86 3.29 3.63
N LEU A 52 -12.67 4.02 2.88
CA LEU A 52 -12.35 4.35 1.50
C LEU A 52 -11.32 5.47 1.46
N PRO A 53 -10.31 5.39 0.59
CA PRO A 53 -9.45 6.53 0.32
C PRO A 53 -10.33 7.68 -0.17
N VAL A 54 -10.07 8.88 0.33
CA VAL A 54 -10.79 10.08 -0.13
C VAL A 54 -10.63 10.19 -1.65
N LYS A 55 -11.67 10.65 -2.36
CA LYS A 55 -11.60 10.78 -3.82
C LYS A 55 -10.34 11.55 -4.24
N GLY A 56 -9.51 10.91 -5.05
CA GLY A 56 -8.22 11.47 -5.48
C GLY A 56 -7.01 10.95 -4.72
N TYR A 57 -7.19 10.14 -3.67
CA TYR A 57 -6.13 9.47 -2.93
C TYR A 57 -6.04 7.98 -3.29
N LEU A 58 -4.86 7.41 -3.09
CA LEU A 58 -4.50 6.02 -3.33
C LEU A 58 -3.95 5.42 -2.06
N THR A 59 -4.34 4.18 -1.75
CA THR A 59 -3.83 3.41 -0.61
C THR A 59 -2.99 2.23 -1.10
N PHE A 60 -1.79 2.09 -0.56
CA PHE A 60 -0.86 1.00 -0.91
C PHE A 60 -0.40 0.26 0.34
N SER A 61 -0.39 -1.06 0.29
CA SER A 61 0.39 -1.88 1.22
C SER A 61 1.84 -1.94 0.73
N ILE A 62 2.77 -1.40 1.52
CA ILE A 62 4.19 -1.39 1.16
C ILE A 62 4.86 -2.64 1.74
N TRP A 63 5.49 -3.41 0.86
CA TRP A 63 6.22 -4.61 1.20
C TRP A 63 7.68 -4.49 0.80
N LEU A 64 8.58 -4.89 1.70
CA LEU A 64 9.98 -5.09 1.41
C LEU A 64 10.18 -6.51 0.89
N PHE A 65 10.66 -6.64 -0.35
CA PHE A 65 11.09 -7.91 -0.90
C PHE A 65 12.60 -8.08 -0.66
N PRO A 66 13.00 -9.04 0.19
CA PRO A 66 14.40 -9.31 0.44
C PRO A 66 15.06 -9.98 -0.78
N THR A 67 15.73 -9.20 -1.65
CA THR A 67 16.57 -9.75 -2.72
C THR A 67 17.95 -10.12 -2.14
N PHE A 68 18.00 -11.11 -1.25
CA PHE A 68 19.21 -11.46 -0.49
C PHE A 68 19.98 -12.67 -1.04
N GLU A 69 19.96 -12.90 -2.36
CA GLU A 69 20.70 -14.03 -2.96
C GLU A 69 22.23 -13.94 -2.82
N ASN A 70 22.80 -12.85 -2.27
CA ASN A 70 24.25 -12.63 -2.30
C ASN A 70 24.93 -12.22 -0.97
N ILE A 71 24.22 -12.10 0.15
CA ILE A 71 24.85 -11.68 1.42
C ILE A 71 25.61 -12.84 2.08
N SER A 72 25.20 -14.09 1.84
CA SER A 72 25.84 -15.26 2.47
C SER A 72 27.24 -15.61 1.93
N ASN A 73 27.69 -14.98 0.84
CA ASN A 73 29.00 -15.30 0.22
C ASN A 73 30.06 -14.20 0.31
N SER A 74 29.77 -13.00 0.83
CA SER A 74 30.78 -11.94 0.98
C SER A 74 31.54 -12.02 2.32
N LYS A 75 32.07 -13.20 2.66
CA LYS A 75 33.22 -13.22 3.57
C LYS A 75 34.42 -12.66 2.84
N ARG A 76 34.86 -11.48 3.30
CA ARG A 76 36.16 -10.81 3.11
C ARG A 76 36.18 -9.73 2.03
N GLY A 77 36.09 -8.48 2.52
CA GLY A 77 36.93 -7.41 2.01
C GLY A 77 36.22 -6.35 1.19
N SER A 78 35.28 -5.62 1.77
CA SER A 78 35.16 -4.16 1.60
C SER A 78 34.04 -3.66 2.51
N MET A 79 34.30 -2.62 3.27
CA MET A 79 33.29 -1.82 3.98
C MET A 79 32.14 -1.46 3.04
N ASP A 80 30.91 -1.79 3.40
CA ASP A 80 29.74 -1.06 2.96
C ASP A 80 28.79 -0.94 4.15
N ASP A 81 28.74 0.26 4.72
CA ASP A 81 27.94 0.67 5.90
C ASP A 81 26.44 0.32 5.75
N LEU A 82 25.99 0.20 4.49
CA LEU A 82 24.63 -0.20 4.12
C LEU A 82 24.33 -1.68 4.45
N SER A 83 25.33 -2.57 4.35
CA SER A 83 25.17 -3.99 4.65
C SER A 83 24.85 -4.22 6.12
N PHE A 84 25.45 -3.42 7.02
CA PHE A 84 25.21 -3.50 8.46
C PHE A 84 23.79 -3.08 8.83
N GLY A 85 23.27 -2.02 8.20
CA GLY A 85 21.87 -1.58 8.39
C GLY A 85 20.87 -2.64 7.92
N ILE A 86 21.15 -3.32 6.80
CA ILE A 86 20.31 -4.39 6.27
C ILE A 86 20.35 -5.64 7.19
N GLU A 87 21.52 -6.02 7.69
CA GLU A 87 21.66 -7.12 8.67
C GLU A 87 20.89 -6.82 9.97
N SER A 88 20.92 -5.57 10.45
CA SER A 88 20.15 -5.15 11.62
C SER A 88 18.64 -5.23 11.40
N LEU A 89 18.13 -4.94 10.20
CA LEU A 89 16.72 -5.16 9.88
C LEU A 89 16.39 -6.65 9.86
N ILE A 90 17.23 -7.47 9.22
CA ILE A 90 17.04 -8.93 9.15
C ILE A 90 16.95 -9.48 10.57
N GLN A 91 17.77 -9.00 11.50
CA GLN A 91 17.74 -9.42 12.90
C GLN A 91 16.52 -8.87 13.64
N SER A 92 16.11 -7.63 13.38
CA SER A 92 14.86 -7.04 13.91
C SER A 92 13.61 -7.76 13.41
N PHE A 93 13.63 -8.31 12.20
CA PHE A 93 12.56 -9.12 11.61
C PHE A 93 12.85 -10.64 11.75
N GLY A 94 13.95 -11.01 12.40
CA GLY A 94 14.57 -12.34 12.38
C GLY A 94 13.72 -13.43 13.02
N ASP A 95 12.89 -13.07 14.01
CA ASP A 95 11.94 -14.00 14.62
C ASP A 95 10.83 -14.44 13.64
N THR A 96 10.60 -13.71 12.53
CA THR A 96 9.64 -14.07 11.48
C THR A 96 10.24 -14.74 10.23
N LEU A 97 11.58 -14.74 10.10
CA LEU A 97 12.32 -15.18 8.91
C LEU A 97 12.92 -16.59 9.02
N ASN A 98 12.80 -17.25 10.18
CA ASN A 98 13.46 -18.53 10.48
C ASN A 98 13.02 -19.74 9.64
N ASN A 99 12.12 -19.61 8.66
CA ASN A 99 11.72 -20.73 7.79
C ASN A 99 11.53 -20.43 6.30
N ASP A 100 11.61 -19.17 5.84
CA ASP A 100 11.43 -18.85 4.41
C ASP A 100 12.22 -17.61 4.02
N ILE A 101 13.34 -17.85 3.32
CA ILE A 101 14.29 -16.82 2.83
C ILE A 101 13.64 -15.88 1.79
N ASN A 102 12.40 -16.18 1.36
CA ASN A 102 11.63 -15.42 0.37
C ASN A 102 10.41 -14.70 0.95
N LYS A 103 10.27 -14.59 2.27
CA LYS A 103 9.11 -13.98 2.89
C LYS A 103 9.18 -12.44 2.81
N SER A 104 8.24 -11.84 2.09
CA SER A 104 8.10 -10.38 2.03
C SER A 104 7.72 -9.81 3.41
N ILE A 105 8.32 -8.70 3.79
CA ILE A 105 8.07 -8.02 5.07
C ILE A 105 7.14 -6.84 4.82
N LYS A 106 5.98 -6.79 5.49
CA LYS A 106 5.10 -5.62 5.42
C LYS A 106 5.75 -4.45 6.15
N LEU A 107 6.01 -3.35 5.44
CA LEU A 107 6.57 -2.13 6.03
C LEU A 107 5.48 -1.22 6.60
N GLY A 108 4.30 -1.22 5.99
CA GLY A 108 3.16 -0.43 6.43
C GLY A 108 2.22 -0.07 5.28
N ASP A 109 1.14 0.61 5.60
CA ASP A 109 0.17 1.11 4.64
C ASP A 109 0.38 2.61 4.40
N VAL A 110 0.25 3.06 3.16
CA VAL A 110 0.50 4.44 2.73
C VAL A 110 -0.70 4.98 1.98
N GLU A 111 -1.25 6.10 2.43
CA GLU A 111 -2.29 6.85 1.73
C GLU A 111 -1.73 8.14 1.14
N ILE A 112 -1.79 8.30 -0.18
CA ILE A 112 -1.18 9.43 -0.89
C ILE A 112 -2.06 9.92 -2.04
N SER A 113 -2.02 11.21 -2.36
CA SER A 113 -2.77 11.75 -3.50
C SER A 113 -2.31 11.13 -4.82
N ASN A 114 -3.25 10.84 -5.72
CA ASN A 114 -2.97 10.36 -7.06
C ASN A 114 -2.22 11.40 -7.92
N GLU A 115 -2.26 12.67 -7.53
CA GLU A 115 -1.52 13.76 -8.17
C GLU A 115 -0.08 13.86 -7.66
N SER A 116 0.25 13.21 -6.54
CA SER A 116 1.60 13.13 -6.02
C SER A 116 2.54 12.38 -6.96
N THR A 117 3.82 12.68 -6.86
CA THR A 117 4.87 12.09 -7.69
C THR A 117 5.43 10.81 -7.09
N VAL A 118 6.16 10.03 -7.90
CA VAL A 118 6.91 8.87 -7.40
C VAL A 118 7.97 9.29 -6.37
N ALA A 119 8.52 10.50 -6.46
CA ALA A 119 9.44 11.03 -5.46
C ALA A 119 8.75 11.19 -4.10
N ASP A 120 7.54 11.76 -4.10
CA ASP A 120 6.75 11.98 -2.88
C ASP A 120 6.39 10.66 -2.20
N LEU A 121 5.96 9.67 -3.00
CA LEU A 121 5.69 8.32 -2.49
C LEU A 121 6.94 7.70 -1.84
N LYS A 122 8.11 7.80 -2.48
CA LYS A 122 9.36 7.28 -1.91
C LYS A 122 9.78 8.00 -0.64
N ASN A 123 9.62 9.33 -0.59
CA ASN A 123 9.87 10.10 0.63
C ASN A 123 8.96 9.65 1.76
N TYR A 124 7.67 9.42 1.48
CA TYR A 124 6.73 8.94 2.48
C TYR A 124 7.08 7.53 2.97
N ILE A 125 7.50 6.63 2.07
CA ILE A 125 7.98 5.30 2.47
C ILE A 125 9.17 5.43 3.44
N LEU A 126 10.12 6.34 3.19
CA LEU A 126 11.26 6.54 4.11
C LEU A 126 10.86 7.02 5.51
N THR A 127 9.68 7.61 5.68
CA THR A 127 9.19 8.02 7.01
C THR A 127 8.43 6.90 7.74
N LEU A 128 8.27 5.73 7.14
CA LEU A 128 7.59 4.62 7.80
C LEU A 128 8.40 4.14 9.01
N PRO A 129 7.76 3.90 10.17
CA PRO A 129 8.46 3.48 11.39
C PRO A 129 9.33 2.22 11.19
N SER A 130 8.87 1.30 10.36
CA SER A 130 9.56 0.05 10.01
C SER A 130 10.90 0.26 9.28
N LEU A 131 11.14 1.47 8.74
CA LEU A 131 12.37 1.86 8.06
C LEU A 131 13.26 2.80 8.89
N SER A 132 12.86 3.14 10.13
CA SER A 132 13.62 4.04 11.02
C SER A 132 15.05 3.57 11.34
N GLY A 133 15.30 2.25 11.28
CA GLY A 133 16.63 1.66 11.44
C GLY A 133 17.54 1.78 10.21
N ILE A 134 17.05 2.30 9.07
CA ILE A 134 17.81 2.40 7.83
C ILE A 134 18.13 3.86 7.51
N SER A 135 19.41 4.19 7.47
CA SER A 135 19.87 5.44 6.88
C SER A 135 20.03 5.29 5.37
N LEU A 136 18.95 5.50 4.60
CA LEU A 136 19.04 5.63 3.15
C LEU A 136 19.42 7.09 2.81
N PRO A 137 20.57 7.35 2.15
CA PRO A 137 21.00 8.72 1.86
C PRO A 137 20.09 9.46 0.89
N SER A 138 19.32 8.73 0.07
CA SER A 138 18.44 9.31 -0.95
C SER A 138 17.34 8.33 -1.38
N ILE A 139 16.17 8.86 -1.75
CA ILE A 139 15.10 8.12 -2.43
C ILE A 139 15.54 7.43 -3.74
N ARG A 140 16.69 7.80 -4.31
CA ARG A 140 17.25 7.15 -5.49
C ARG A 140 17.69 5.71 -5.24
N TYR A 141 17.99 5.37 -3.99
CA TYR A 141 18.35 4.01 -3.58
C TYR A 141 17.12 3.12 -3.36
N LEU A 142 15.92 3.68 -3.26
CA LEU A 142 14.67 2.91 -3.23
C LEU A 142 14.24 2.51 -4.64
N ARG A 143 13.96 1.23 -4.87
CA ARG A 143 13.35 0.73 -6.11
C ARG A 143 11.96 0.22 -5.80
N LEU A 144 10.95 0.91 -6.32
CA LEU A 144 9.56 0.50 -6.18
C LEU A 144 9.17 -0.40 -7.34
N GLN A 145 8.43 -1.45 -7.04
CA GLN A 145 7.89 -2.39 -8.02
C GLN A 145 6.42 -2.63 -7.67
N GLY A 146 5.56 -2.61 -8.68
CA GLY A 146 4.18 -3.05 -8.49
C GLY A 146 4.13 -4.53 -8.14
N LEU A 147 3.10 -4.94 -7.41
CA LEU A 147 2.79 -6.35 -7.18
C LEU A 147 1.64 -6.72 -8.11
N ASP A 148 1.78 -7.80 -8.86
CA ASP A 148 0.70 -8.36 -9.67
C ASP A 148 0.56 -9.84 -9.32
N ASN A 149 -0.61 -10.27 -8.85
CA ASN A 149 -0.88 -11.64 -8.39
C ASN A 149 0.16 -12.19 -7.40
N GLY A 150 0.58 -11.37 -6.43
CA GLY A 150 1.58 -11.78 -5.42
C GLY A 150 3.02 -11.82 -5.93
N ARG A 151 3.26 -11.43 -7.19
CA ARG A 151 4.60 -11.42 -7.80
C ARG A 151 5.07 -10.00 -8.12
N PRO A 152 6.35 -9.66 -7.89
CA PRO A 152 6.88 -8.37 -8.29
C PRO A 152 6.81 -8.20 -9.82
N SER A 153 6.13 -7.17 -10.29
CA SER A 153 5.83 -6.95 -11.70
C SER A 153 6.68 -5.81 -12.30
N ARG A 154 6.09 -4.65 -12.57
CA ARG A 154 6.73 -3.52 -13.24
C ARG A 154 7.44 -2.62 -12.23
N ILE A 155 8.70 -2.31 -12.49
CA ILE A 155 9.44 -1.29 -11.74
C ILE A 155 8.88 0.09 -12.07
N ILE A 156 8.56 0.83 -11.01
CA ILE A 156 8.04 2.19 -11.07
C ILE A 156 9.20 3.15 -11.30
N ARG A 157 9.18 3.87 -12.43
CA ARG A 157 10.26 4.77 -12.86
C ARG A 157 9.75 6.18 -13.12
N GLY A 158 10.69 7.13 -13.06
CA GLY A 158 10.44 8.55 -13.30
C GLY A 158 9.94 9.24 -12.04
N LEU A 159 10.87 9.82 -11.28
CA LEU A 159 10.60 10.46 -9.98
C LEU A 159 9.57 11.60 -10.07
N SER A 160 9.51 12.31 -11.20
CA SER A 160 8.58 13.41 -11.43
C SER A 160 7.24 12.99 -12.04
N ASN A 161 7.04 11.72 -12.38
CA ASN A 161 5.75 11.26 -12.89
C ASN A 161 4.76 11.16 -11.74
N THR A 162 3.52 11.63 -11.98
CA THR A 162 2.43 11.47 -11.02
C THR A 162 1.92 10.03 -10.99
N LEU A 163 1.40 9.59 -9.85
CA LEU A 163 0.84 8.24 -9.69
C LEU A 163 -0.35 8.01 -10.64
N LYS A 164 -1.16 9.04 -10.89
CA LYS A 164 -2.24 9.06 -11.88
C LYS A 164 -1.73 8.82 -13.30
N LYS A 165 -0.63 9.46 -13.71
CA LYS A 165 -0.01 9.25 -15.03
C LYS A 165 0.50 7.81 -15.19
N LEU A 166 0.93 7.21 -14.09
CA LEU A 166 1.40 5.82 -14.05
C LEU A 166 0.26 4.80 -13.95
N LYS A 167 -1.00 5.25 -13.89
CA LYS A 167 -2.20 4.41 -13.73
C LYS A 167 -2.11 3.49 -12.50
N MET A 168 -1.53 3.98 -11.41
CA MET A 168 -1.52 3.25 -10.14
C MET A 168 -2.93 3.16 -9.59
N GLN A 169 -3.27 2.02 -9.01
CA GLN A 169 -4.55 1.74 -8.36
C GLN A 169 -4.32 1.39 -6.89
N SER A 170 -5.29 1.67 -6.03
CA SER A 170 -5.25 1.29 -4.63
C SER A 170 -5.31 -0.23 -4.47
N ASP A 171 -4.66 -0.75 -3.43
CA ASP A 171 -4.88 -2.11 -2.96
C ASP A 171 -6.26 -2.16 -2.27
N HIS A 172 -7.15 -3.05 -2.74
CA HIS A 172 -8.49 -3.29 -2.18
C HIS A 172 -8.59 -4.72 -1.63
#